data_AF-A0A965YJJ3-F1
#
_entry.id   AF-A0A965YJJ3-F1
#
_cell.length_a   1.000
_cell.length_b   1.000
_cell.length_c   1.000
_cell.angle_alpha   90.00
_cell.angle_beta   90.00
_cell.angle_gamma   90.00
#
_symmetry.space_group_name_H-M   'P 1'
#
loop_
_entity.id
_entity.type
_entity.pdbx_description
1 polymer ?
#
loop_
_entity_poly.entity_id
_entity_poly.type
_entity_poly.pdbx_seq_one_letter_code
_entity_poly.pdbx_strand_id
1 'polypeptide(L)'
;MKILALTLIIVLSLSGCMRRSNVEYISLQPYTKITSPSVSILAPSSYPKTPFKTSTIHPKAVIYLDRTIPNMMREDIRISAEPLKSEYSTLDRLLDKKLNGEFEEYFITLPLTEWKMYNTFERGVNYYKDYVDFVAGLKCGTSVESQNIAEGIGSKKYWTFCPYYDKQGNKKYIGIDYRFYFTFNQTTFEGSDNVSLVKHKFEEIQLQFKYDMKEIFDSIEIYDMDKERMEKEGLLYNKKYTLETESNAKDKSLKCTYIKETDSWDCIGRETGRHCTRKRTEKYIWDCKDK
;
A
#
# COMPACT_ATOMS: atom_id res chain seq x y z
N MET A 1 15.99 -70.87 -21.37
CA MET A 1 14.84 -70.14 -20.78
C MET A 1 15.30 -69.38 -19.55
N LYS A 2 15.30 -68.04 -19.61
CA LYS A 2 14.96 -67.09 -18.53
C LYS A 2 15.28 -65.66 -19.00
N ILE A 3 14.29 -65.14 -19.73
CA ILE A 3 13.81 -63.75 -19.81
C ILE A 3 14.82 -62.67 -19.38
N LEU A 4 15.44 -62.01 -20.38
CA LEU A 4 15.95 -60.64 -20.23
C LEU A 4 14.74 -59.71 -20.04
N ALA A 5 14.55 -59.20 -18.82
CA ALA A 5 13.58 -58.15 -18.56
C ALA A 5 14.17 -56.81 -18.99
N LEU A 6 13.69 -56.33 -20.14
CA LEU A 6 13.93 -55.02 -20.71
C LEU A 6 13.16 -53.98 -19.87
N THR A 7 13.80 -53.36 -18.87
CA THR A 7 13.21 -52.21 -18.16
C THR A 7 13.33 -50.95 -19.01
N LEU A 8 12.33 -50.72 -19.86
CA LEU A 8 12.10 -49.47 -20.57
C LEU A 8 11.53 -48.45 -19.55
N ILE A 9 12.38 -47.58 -18.99
CA ILE A 9 11.92 -46.47 -18.16
C ILE A 9 11.38 -45.39 -19.10
N ILE A 10 10.07 -45.39 -19.31
CA ILE A 10 9.36 -44.29 -19.96
C ILE A 10 9.30 -43.14 -18.95
N VAL A 11 10.23 -42.19 -19.06
CA VAL A 11 10.11 -40.89 -18.41
C VAL A 11 9.05 -40.12 -19.18
N LEU A 12 7.79 -40.28 -18.79
CA LEU A 12 6.71 -39.37 -19.15
C LEU A 12 7.05 -38.02 -18.54
N SER A 13 7.69 -37.15 -19.33
CA SER A 13 7.76 -35.74 -19.04
C SER A 13 6.32 -35.23 -18.97
N LEU A 14 5.79 -35.12 -17.76
CA LEU A 14 4.66 -34.27 -17.46
C LEU A 14 5.10 -32.84 -17.81
N SER A 15 5.02 -32.49 -19.09
CA SER A 15 4.86 -31.12 -19.54
C SER A 15 3.49 -30.68 -19.03
N GLY A 16 3.40 -30.47 -17.72
CA GLY A 16 2.34 -29.69 -17.13
C GLY A 16 2.24 -28.43 -17.98
N CYS A 17 1.05 -28.16 -18.52
CA CYS A 17 0.80 -26.97 -19.29
C CYS A 17 1.25 -25.77 -18.44
N MET A 18 2.47 -25.30 -18.66
CA MET A 18 2.87 -23.97 -18.26
C MET A 18 1.97 -23.06 -19.07
N ARG A 19 0.88 -22.62 -18.45
CA ARG A 19 0.15 -21.45 -18.93
C ARG A 19 1.18 -20.32 -18.87
N ARG A 20 1.93 -20.10 -19.96
CA ARG A 20 2.59 -18.82 -20.20
C ARG A 20 1.44 -17.82 -20.24
N SER A 21 1.15 -17.18 -19.12
CA SER A 21 0.39 -15.95 -19.17
C SER A 21 1.31 -14.98 -19.92
N ASN A 22 1.03 -14.78 -21.20
CA ASN A 22 1.66 -13.72 -21.98
C ASN A 22 1.09 -12.40 -21.45
N VAL A 23 1.51 -12.02 -20.24
CA VAL A 23 1.26 -10.69 -19.70
C VAL A 23 2.19 -9.77 -20.47
N GLU A 24 1.62 -9.05 -21.42
CA GLU A 24 2.35 -8.03 -22.15
C GLU A 24 2.51 -6.82 -21.25
N TYR A 25 3.76 -6.54 -20.86
CA TYR A 25 4.12 -5.35 -20.11
C TYR A 25 4.61 -4.29 -21.09
N ILE A 26 4.00 -3.11 -21.05
CA ILE A 26 4.38 -1.96 -21.86
C ILE A 26 5.23 -1.03 -21.01
N SER A 27 6.47 -0.78 -21.43
CA SER A 27 7.33 0.22 -20.80
C SER A 27 6.82 1.62 -21.12
N LEU A 28 6.69 2.47 -20.10
CA LEU A 28 6.16 3.81 -20.22
C LEU A 28 7.31 4.83 -20.27
N GLN A 29 7.27 5.76 -21.22
CA GLN A 29 8.17 6.91 -21.18
C GLN A 29 7.75 7.86 -20.05
N PRO A 30 8.69 8.60 -19.43
CA PRO A 30 8.35 9.64 -18.46
C PRO A 30 7.26 10.57 -19.00
N TYR A 31 6.32 10.95 -18.13
CA TYR A 31 5.17 11.81 -18.46
C TYR A 31 4.15 11.23 -19.45
N THR A 32 4.26 9.94 -19.82
CA THR A 32 3.21 9.28 -20.61
C THR A 32 1.90 9.32 -19.83
N LYS A 33 0.83 9.82 -20.45
CA LYS A 33 -0.49 9.84 -19.84
C LYS A 33 -1.10 8.44 -19.84
N ILE A 34 -1.46 7.93 -18.66
CA ILE A 34 -2.18 6.67 -18.50
C ILE A 34 -3.59 6.98 -18.02
N THR A 35 -4.59 6.39 -18.67
CA THR A 35 -6.00 6.70 -18.42
C THR A 35 -6.78 5.44 -18.06
N SER A 36 -7.63 5.53 -17.05
CA SER A 36 -8.82 4.69 -16.88
C SER A 36 -10.09 5.55 -17.11
N PRO A 37 -11.31 4.98 -17.08
CA PRO A 37 -12.53 5.71 -17.40
C PRO A 37 -12.76 7.00 -16.59
N SER A 38 -12.37 7.02 -15.31
CA SER A 38 -12.63 8.15 -14.40
C SER A 38 -11.37 8.91 -13.99
N VAL A 39 -10.19 8.32 -14.13
CA VAL A 39 -8.94 8.92 -13.64
C VAL A 39 -7.82 8.77 -14.65
N SER A 40 -6.91 9.74 -14.67
CA SER A 40 -5.63 9.61 -15.34
C SER A 40 -4.49 10.09 -14.49
N ILE A 41 -3.29 9.66 -14.85
CA ILE A 41 -2.02 10.07 -14.25
C ILE A 41 -0.98 10.26 -15.34
N LEU A 42 0.14 10.87 -14.98
CA LEU A 42 1.36 10.86 -15.78
C LEU A 42 2.33 9.83 -15.21
N ALA A 43 3.01 9.09 -16.09
CA ALA A 43 4.10 8.19 -15.69
C ALA A 43 5.19 9.01 -14.97
N PRO A 44 5.66 8.58 -13.80
CA PRO A 44 6.71 9.30 -13.09
C PRO A 44 8.02 9.40 -13.87
N SER A 45 8.73 10.48 -13.61
CA SER A 45 10.00 10.87 -14.19
C SER A 45 11.15 10.90 -13.18
N SER A 46 10.85 10.75 -11.88
CA SER A 46 11.79 10.86 -10.77
C SER A 46 13.03 9.95 -10.90
N TYR A 47 12.89 8.80 -11.59
CA TYR A 47 13.98 7.87 -11.90
C TYR A 47 13.94 7.44 -13.37
N PRO A 48 14.45 8.24 -14.32
CA PRO A 48 14.22 8.06 -15.75
C PRO A 48 14.98 6.87 -16.35
N LYS A 49 16.03 6.39 -15.67
CA LYS A 49 16.85 5.24 -16.12
C LYS A 49 16.10 3.92 -16.09
N THR A 50 15.07 3.82 -15.26
CA THR A 50 14.25 2.62 -15.13
C THR A 50 12.79 3.05 -15.23
N PRO A 51 12.17 2.96 -16.41
CA PRO A 51 10.79 3.36 -16.59
C PRO A 51 9.83 2.43 -15.84
N PHE A 52 8.66 2.97 -15.49
CA PHE A 52 7.52 2.15 -15.09
C PHE A 52 7.00 1.32 -16.26
N LYS A 53 6.42 0.18 -15.93
CA LYS A 53 5.68 -0.67 -16.84
C LYS A 53 4.21 -0.66 -16.45
N THR A 54 3.35 -0.97 -17.41
CA THR A 54 1.93 -1.25 -17.18
C THR A 54 1.53 -2.54 -17.88
N SER A 55 0.50 -3.22 -17.36
CA SER A 55 0.02 -4.49 -17.90
C SER A 55 -1.38 -4.34 -18.49
N THR A 56 -1.60 -5.01 -19.62
CA THR A 56 -2.89 -5.03 -20.34
C THR A 56 -3.94 -5.96 -19.73
N ILE A 57 -3.58 -6.74 -18.69
CA ILE A 57 -4.46 -7.76 -18.10
C ILE A 57 -5.34 -7.20 -16.96
N HIS A 58 -4.98 -6.06 -16.40
CA HIS A 58 -5.78 -5.47 -15.33
C HIS A 58 -7.12 -4.94 -15.86
N PRO A 59 -8.18 -4.94 -15.04
CA PRO A 59 -9.46 -4.39 -15.45
C PRO A 59 -9.27 -2.98 -16.00
N LYS A 60 -9.93 -2.64 -17.12
CA LYS A 60 -9.84 -1.29 -17.72
C LYS A 60 -10.12 -0.14 -16.73
N ALA A 61 -10.80 -0.43 -15.63
CA ALA A 61 -11.11 0.51 -14.56
C ALA A 61 -9.93 0.83 -13.61
N VAL A 62 -8.81 0.10 -13.71
CA VAL A 62 -7.66 0.22 -12.79
C VAL A 62 -6.42 0.57 -13.58
N ILE A 63 -5.74 1.65 -13.17
CA ILE A 63 -4.38 1.94 -13.61
C ILE A 63 -3.44 1.10 -12.76
N TYR A 64 -2.60 0.29 -13.42
CA TYR A 64 -1.58 -0.53 -12.78
C TYR A 64 -0.21 -0.10 -13.28
N LEU A 65 0.70 0.23 -12.38
CA LEU A 65 2.11 0.47 -12.69
C LEU A 65 3.00 -0.45 -11.86
N ASP A 66 4.04 -0.99 -12.48
CA ASP A 66 5.08 -1.74 -11.80
C ASP A 66 6.46 -1.28 -12.25
N ARG A 67 7.43 -1.33 -11.33
CA ARG A 67 8.83 -1.04 -11.65
C ARG A 67 9.75 -1.84 -10.75
N THR A 68 10.85 -2.34 -11.30
CA THR A 68 11.94 -2.91 -10.51
C THR A 68 13.20 -2.08 -10.76
N ILE A 69 13.61 -1.29 -9.77
CA ILE A 69 14.89 -0.58 -9.78
C ILE A 69 15.96 -1.54 -9.25
N PRO A 70 16.94 -1.95 -10.08
CA PRO A 70 17.95 -2.91 -9.67
C PRO A 70 18.68 -2.48 -8.40
N ASN A 71 18.91 -3.44 -7.48
CA ASN A 71 19.60 -3.24 -6.19
C ASN A 71 18.96 -2.22 -5.24
N MET A 72 17.69 -1.86 -5.45
CA MET A 72 17.02 -0.83 -4.64
C MET A 72 15.62 -1.27 -4.20
N MET A 73 14.68 -1.35 -5.13
CA MET A 73 13.29 -1.66 -4.81
C MET A 73 12.49 -2.20 -5.99
N ARG A 74 11.41 -2.90 -5.67
CA ARG A 74 10.29 -3.14 -6.58
C ARG A 74 9.09 -2.35 -6.11
N GLU A 75 8.42 -1.68 -7.03
CA GLU A 75 7.22 -0.88 -6.81
C GLU A 75 6.04 -1.48 -7.55
N ASP A 76 4.90 -1.56 -6.87
CA ASP A 76 3.61 -1.92 -7.45
C ASP A 76 2.58 -0.84 -7.05
N ILE A 77 1.89 -0.27 -8.04
CA ILE A 77 0.97 0.86 -7.85
C ILE A 77 -0.37 0.52 -8.51
N ARG A 78 -1.46 0.76 -7.79
CA ARG A 78 -2.82 0.57 -8.29
C ARG A 78 -3.66 1.80 -7.99
N ILE A 79 -4.34 2.31 -9.01
CA ILE A 79 -5.25 3.45 -8.88
C ILE A 79 -6.58 3.08 -9.51
N SER A 80 -7.65 3.22 -8.73
CA SER A 80 -9.02 2.97 -9.17
C SER A 80 -9.94 4.09 -8.72
N ALA A 81 -11.05 4.26 -9.44
CA ALA A 81 -12.19 5.06 -9.01
C ALA A 81 -13.35 4.11 -8.75
N GLU A 82 -13.87 4.12 -7.52
CA GLU A 82 -14.85 3.13 -7.07
C GLU A 82 -16.04 3.81 -6.40
N PRO A 83 -17.25 3.23 -6.48
CA PRO A 83 -18.41 3.71 -5.72
C PRO A 83 -18.15 3.64 -4.21
N LEU A 84 -18.45 4.72 -3.50
CA LEU A 84 -18.39 4.75 -2.04
C LEU A 84 -19.67 4.16 -1.48
N LYS A 85 -19.68 2.86 -1.15
CA LYS A 85 -20.83 2.19 -0.54
C LYS A 85 -20.95 2.65 0.93
N SER A 86 -22.10 3.21 1.28
CA SER A 86 -22.37 3.84 2.59
C SER A 86 -22.27 2.89 3.79
N GLU A 87 -22.30 1.58 3.58
CA GLU A 87 -22.47 0.60 4.67
C GLU A 87 -21.20 0.30 5.47
N TYR A 88 -20.00 0.71 5.02
CA TYR A 88 -18.75 0.24 5.62
C TYR A 88 -17.62 1.26 5.79
N SER A 89 -17.80 2.52 5.40
CA SER A 89 -16.69 3.48 5.45
C SER A 89 -17.07 4.77 6.16
N THR A 90 -16.34 5.12 7.21
CA THR A 90 -16.32 6.46 7.79
C THR A 90 -15.73 7.50 6.83
N LEU A 91 -15.18 7.07 5.68
CA LEU A 91 -14.62 7.94 4.65
C LEU A 91 -15.66 8.92 4.09
N ASP A 92 -16.95 8.59 4.10
CA ASP A 92 -17.98 9.50 3.62
C ASP A 92 -18.10 10.78 4.46
N ARG A 93 -17.61 10.76 5.71
CA ARG A 93 -17.48 11.95 6.57
C ARG A 93 -16.51 12.98 6.01
N LEU A 94 -15.55 12.58 5.15
CA LEU A 94 -14.69 13.52 4.43
C LEU A 94 -15.47 14.32 3.37
N LEU A 95 -16.66 13.86 2.96
CA LEU A 95 -17.59 14.57 2.07
C LEU A 95 -18.60 15.44 2.81
N ASP A 96 -18.44 15.61 4.13
CA ASP A 96 -19.21 16.54 4.92
C ASP A 96 -18.25 17.54 5.59
N LYS A 97 -18.37 18.82 5.21
CA LYS A 97 -17.51 19.89 5.73
C LYS A 97 -17.57 20.03 7.26
N LYS A 98 -18.69 19.69 7.89
CA LYS A 98 -18.86 19.76 9.34
C LYS A 98 -18.18 18.59 10.04
N LEU A 99 -18.21 17.40 9.42
CA LEU A 99 -17.67 16.17 9.99
C LEU A 99 -16.21 15.90 9.61
N ASN A 100 -15.66 16.61 8.62
CA ASN A 100 -14.32 16.31 8.12
C ASN A 100 -13.20 16.51 9.16
N GLY A 101 -13.34 17.47 10.07
CA GLY A 101 -12.35 17.77 11.12
C GLY A 101 -12.43 16.74 12.24
N GLU A 102 -13.64 16.38 12.65
CA GLU A 102 -13.87 15.28 13.59
C GLU A 102 -13.39 13.95 13.01
N PHE A 103 -13.58 13.73 11.71
CA PHE A 103 -13.04 12.56 11.02
C PHE A 103 -11.51 12.56 11.03
N GLU A 104 -10.86 13.69 10.78
CA GLU A 104 -9.40 13.82 10.83
C GLU A 104 -8.87 13.34 12.18
N GLU A 105 -9.39 13.91 13.28
CA GLU A 105 -9.00 13.53 14.64
C GLU A 105 -9.32 12.06 14.92
N TYR A 106 -10.52 11.60 14.58
CA TYR A 106 -10.92 10.19 14.75
C TYR A 106 -9.99 9.24 13.98
N PHE A 107 -9.68 9.54 12.72
CA PHE A 107 -8.88 8.68 11.85
C PHE A 107 -7.43 8.57 12.35
N ILE A 108 -6.81 9.69 12.72
CA ILE A 108 -5.43 9.68 13.24
C ILE A 108 -5.32 9.06 14.64
N THR A 109 -6.40 9.07 15.44
CA THR A 109 -6.42 8.48 16.78
C THR A 109 -6.96 7.06 16.83
N LEU A 110 -7.57 6.57 15.75
CA LEU A 110 -8.17 5.23 15.71
C LEU A 110 -7.14 4.17 16.13
N PRO A 111 -7.42 3.35 17.15
CA PRO A 111 -6.52 2.30 17.57
C PRO A 111 -6.43 1.19 16.50
N LEU A 112 -5.37 0.39 16.58
CA LEU A 112 -5.25 -0.81 15.76
C LEU A 112 -6.42 -1.76 16.08
N THR A 113 -7.01 -2.33 15.04
CA THR A 113 -8.02 -3.40 15.20
C THR A 113 -7.33 -4.68 15.70
N GLU A 114 -8.08 -5.60 16.33
CA GLU A 114 -7.54 -6.89 16.80
C GLU A 114 -6.81 -7.66 15.69
N TRP A 115 -7.32 -7.60 14.46
CA TRP A 115 -6.67 -8.21 13.29
C TRP A 115 -5.34 -7.52 12.95
N LYS A 116 -5.28 -6.18 12.98
CA LYS A 116 -4.04 -5.43 12.75
C LYS A 116 -3.03 -5.71 13.87
N MET A 117 -3.48 -5.81 15.12
CA MET A 117 -2.65 -6.18 16.26
C MET A 117 -2.10 -7.60 16.14
N TYR A 118 -2.95 -8.57 15.78
CA TYR A 118 -2.55 -9.95 15.51
C TYR A 118 -1.51 -10.02 14.39
N ASN A 119 -1.75 -9.39 13.25
CA ASN A 119 -0.77 -9.36 12.16
C ASN A 119 0.52 -8.66 12.54
N THR A 120 0.43 -7.59 13.33
CA THR A 120 1.61 -6.89 13.84
C THR A 120 2.49 -7.83 14.65
N PHE A 121 1.85 -8.59 15.53
CA PHE A 121 2.50 -9.58 16.37
C PHE A 121 3.08 -10.76 15.56
N GLU A 122 2.29 -11.41 14.70
CA GLU A 122 2.70 -12.65 14.02
C GLU A 122 3.61 -12.41 12.81
N ARG A 123 3.44 -11.29 12.10
CA ARG A 123 4.16 -10.99 10.85
C ARG A 123 5.32 -10.01 11.04
N GLY A 124 5.55 -9.54 12.27
CA GLY A 124 6.58 -8.52 12.54
C GLY A 124 6.33 -7.21 11.78
N VAL A 125 5.06 -6.74 11.74
CA VAL A 125 4.79 -5.37 11.26
C VAL A 125 5.48 -4.42 12.23
N ASN A 126 6.43 -3.64 11.75
CA ASN A 126 7.24 -2.80 12.62
C ASN A 126 6.72 -1.36 12.71
N TYR A 127 5.77 -1.00 11.85
CA TYR A 127 5.35 0.38 11.65
C TYR A 127 3.91 0.43 11.15
N TYR A 128 3.06 1.16 11.87
CA TYR A 128 1.69 1.43 11.44
C TYR A 128 1.34 2.89 11.69
N LYS A 129 0.91 3.61 10.65
CA LYS A 129 0.49 5.01 10.77
C LYS A 129 -0.78 5.26 9.99
N ASP A 130 -1.62 6.15 10.51
CA ASP A 130 -2.74 6.73 9.79
C ASP A 130 -2.59 8.25 9.80
N TYR A 131 -2.81 8.88 8.65
CA TYR A 131 -2.75 10.33 8.51
C TYR A 131 -3.67 10.82 7.40
N VAL A 132 -3.93 12.13 7.40
CA VAL A 132 -4.69 12.78 6.33
C VAL A 132 -3.73 13.53 5.41
N ASP A 133 -3.97 13.40 4.11
CA ASP A 133 -3.20 14.05 3.07
C ASP A 133 -4.11 14.62 1.97
N PHE A 134 -3.52 15.24 0.96
CA PHE A 134 -4.24 15.87 -0.15
C PHE A 134 -3.78 15.37 -1.52
N VAL A 135 -4.72 14.88 -2.32
CA VAL A 135 -4.46 14.38 -3.68
C VAL A 135 -5.48 14.99 -4.63
N ALA A 136 -5.02 15.60 -5.73
CA ALA A 136 -5.87 16.31 -6.69
C ALA A 136 -6.85 17.32 -6.03
N GLY A 137 -6.42 17.97 -4.94
CA GLY A 137 -7.23 18.90 -4.15
C GLY A 137 -8.28 18.23 -3.25
N LEU A 138 -8.37 16.91 -3.20
CA LEU A 138 -9.23 16.15 -2.29
C LEU A 138 -8.52 15.87 -0.98
N LYS A 139 -9.25 15.93 0.13
CA LYS A 139 -8.78 15.42 1.42
C LYS A 139 -8.88 13.89 1.42
N CYS A 140 -7.83 13.20 1.84
CA CYS A 140 -7.72 11.75 1.75
C CYS A 140 -7.29 11.14 3.09
N GLY A 141 -7.81 9.96 3.42
CA GLY A 141 -7.28 9.15 4.51
C GLY A 141 -6.21 8.20 3.98
N THR A 142 -5.01 8.23 4.58
CA THR A 142 -3.91 7.34 4.23
C THR A 142 -3.52 6.45 5.41
N SER A 143 -3.52 5.14 5.20
CA SER A 143 -2.99 4.15 6.13
C SER A 143 -1.68 3.58 5.59
N VAL A 144 -0.68 3.44 6.45
CA VAL A 144 0.65 2.93 6.11
C VAL A 144 1.00 1.75 7.00
N GLU A 145 1.52 0.70 6.37
CA GLU A 145 2.01 -0.49 7.04
C GLU A 145 3.41 -0.84 6.51
N SER A 146 4.37 -1.09 7.40
CA SER A 146 5.67 -1.65 7.03
C SER A 146 5.94 -2.97 7.72
N GLN A 147 6.35 -3.95 6.94
CA GLN A 147 6.73 -5.29 7.40
C GLN A 147 8.20 -5.56 7.09
N ASN A 148 8.88 -6.22 8.01
CA ASN A 148 10.19 -6.79 7.77
C ASN A 148 10.09 -8.30 8.00
N ILE A 149 10.25 -9.10 6.95
CA ILE A 149 9.94 -10.54 6.97
C ILE A 149 11.18 -11.35 7.37
N ALA A 150 12.40 -10.85 7.12
CA ALA A 150 13.68 -11.46 7.50
C ALA A 150 14.84 -10.45 7.37
N GLU A 151 16.06 -10.77 7.84
CA GLU A 151 17.28 -9.95 7.73
C GLU A 151 17.60 -9.51 6.29
N GLY A 152 16.91 -8.46 5.83
CA GLY A 152 17.12 -7.83 4.55
C GLY A 152 15.97 -7.93 3.54
N ILE A 153 14.78 -8.43 3.87
CA ILE A 153 13.61 -8.34 2.95
C ILE A 153 12.44 -7.70 3.69
N GLY A 154 11.98 -6.56 3.18
CA GLY A 154 10.83 -5.87 3.73
C GLY A 154 9.91 -5.29 2.67
N SER A 155 8.74 -4.84 3.13
CA SER A 155 7.79 -4.12 2.31
C SER A 155 7.17 -2.96 3.07
N LYS A 156 6.72 -1.97 2.33
CA LYS A 156 5.94 -0.88 2.86
C LYS A 156 4.79 -0.60 1.92
N LYS A 157 3.62 -0.39 2.51
CA LYS A 157 2.35 -0.28 1.81
C LYS A 157 1.59 0.93 2.28
N TYR A 158 1.04 1.67 1.34
CA TYR A 158 0.26 2.88 1.51
C TYR A 158 -1.10 2.67 0.86
N TRP A 159 -2.16 2.84 1.64
CA TRP A 159 -3.53 2.86 1.13
C TRP A 159 -4.08 4.25 1.31
N THR A 160 -4.32 4.96 0.21
CA THR A 160 -4.89 6.30 0.22
C THR A 160 -6.27 6.27 -0.42
N PHE A 161 -7.26 6.82 0.30
CA PHE A 161 -8.64 6.89 -0.15
C PHE A 161 -9.13 8.34 -0.15
N CYS A 162 -9.50 8.84 -1.31
CA CYS A 162 -9.91 10.22 -1.54
C CYS A 162 -11.37 10.26 -2.02
N PRO A 163 -12.35 10.49 -1.15
CA PRO A 163 -13.74 10.52 -1.58
C PRO A 163 -14.08 11.81 -2.33
N TYR A 164 -15.01 11.72 -3.28
CA TYR A 164 -15.54 12.85 -4.05
C TYR A 164 -16.98 12.58 -4.51
N TYR A 165 -17.68 13.62 -4.97
CA TYR A 165 -18.94 13.48 -5.69
C TYR A 165 -18.69 13.41 -7.19
N ASP A 166 -19.29 12.44 -7.87
CA ASP A 166 -19.31 12.42 -9.33
C ASP A 166 -20.37 13.39 -9.91
N LYS A 167 -20.30 13.64 -11.22
CA LYS A 167 -21.23 14.51 -11.97
C LYS A 167 -22.70 14.06 -11.92
N GLN A 168 -22.98 12.85 -11.47
CA GLN A 168 -24.34 12.34 -11.25
C GLN A 168 -24.78 12.53 -9.79
N GLY A 169 -23.93 13.10 -8.94
CA GLY A 169 -24.19 13.31 -7.52
C GLY A 169 -23.89 12.10 -6.64
N ASN A 170 -23.38 11.00 -7.20
CA ASN A 170 -23.03 9.81 -6.43
C ASN A 170 -21.72 10.00 -5.68
N LYS A 171 -21.61 9.37 -4.51
CA LYS A 171 -20.36 9.31 -3.75
C LYS A 171 -19.42 8.28 -4.39
N LYS A 172 -18.20 8.68 -4.69
CA LYS A 172 -17.10 7.83 -5.16
C LYS A 172 -15.85 8.07 -4.32
N TYR A 173 -14.84 7.24 -4.50
CA TYR A 173 -13.49 7.52 -4.03
C TYR A 173 -12.45 7.13 -5.07
N ILE A 174 -11.33 7.85 -5.07
CA ILE A 174 -10.09 7.37 -5.68
C ILE A 174 -9.38 6.51 -4.64
N GLY A 175 -9.17 5.24 -4.97
CA GLY A 175 -8.39 4.30 -4.19
C GLY A 175 -6.99 4.18 -4.78
N ILE A 176 -5.97 4.37 -3.96
CA ILE A 176 -4.57 4.31 -4.36
C ILE A 176 -3.84 3.32 -3.44
N ASP A 177 -3.44 2.17 -3.98
CA ASP A 177 -2.60 1.17 -3.30
C ASP A 177 -1.17 1.32 -3.84
N TYR A 178 -0.28 1.83 -3.01
CA TYR A 178 1.14 2.00 -3.29
C TYR A 178 1.94 1.03 -2.45
N ARG A 179 2.78 0.24 -3.09
CA ARG A 179 3.64 -0.70 -2.39
C ARG A 179 5.04 -0.65 -2.95
N PHE A 180 6.03 -0.69 -2.07
CA PHE A 180 7.36 -1.11 -2.47
C PHE A 180 7.88 -2.24 -1.60
N TYR A 181 8.73 -3.04 -2.22
CA TYR A 181 9.53 -4.08 -1.61
C TYR A 181 10.98 -3.68 -1.72
N PHE A 182 11.76 -3.94 -0.67
CA PHE A 182 13.17 -3.59 -0.62
C PHE A 182 13.98 -4.78 -0.14
N THR A 183 15.22 -4.87 -0.64
CA THR A 183 16.18 -5.91 -0.30
C THR A 183 17.50 -5.31 0.19
N PHE A 184 18.07 -5.86 1.26
CA PHE A 184 19.40 -5.53 1.79
C PHE A 184 20.30 -6.78 1.78
N ASN A 185 21.59 -6.57 2.00
CA ASN A 185 22.56 -7.63 2.33
C ASN A 185 22.56 -8.82 1.35
N GLN A 186 22.82 -8.56 0.07
CA GLN A 186 22.99 -9.62 -0.94
C GLN A 186 21.76 -10.52 -1.13
N THR A 187 20.55 -10.04 -0.79
CA THR A 187 19.30 -10.74 -1.13
C THR A 187 18.83 -10.37 -2.54
N THR A 188 18.20 -11.32 -3.24
CA THR A 188 17.64 -11.15 -4.58
C THR A 188 16.13 -10.95 -4.50
N PHE A 189 15.58 -10.13 -5.40
CA PHE A 189 14.14 -10.09 -5.62
C PHE A 189 13.70 -11.33 -6.42
N GLU A 190 12.51 -11.84 -6.14
CA GLU A 190 11.88 -12.87 -6.99
C GLU A 190 11.76 -12.34 -8.43
N GLY A 191 12.39 -13.03 -9.39
CA GLY A 191 12.46 -12.62 -10.79
C GLY A 191 13.64 -11.71 -11.16
N SER A 192 14.65 -11.56 -10.30
CA SER A 192 15.91 -10.88 -10.61
C SER A 192 17.11 -11.82 -10.55
N ASP A 193 17.93 -11.83 -11.60
CA ASP A 193 19.18 -12.60 -11.67
C ASP A 193 20.35 -11.91 -10.94
N ASN A 194 20.14 -10.70 -10.41
CA ASN A 194 21.19 -9.89 -9.79
C ASN A 194 21.02 -9.81 -8.27
N VAL A 195 22.07 -10.21 -7.56
CA VAL A 195 22.23 -10.01 -6.12
C VAL A 195 22.30 -8.51 -5.82
N SER A 196 21.67 -8.05 -4.74
CA SER A 196 21.80 -6.65 -4.28
C SER A 196 23.25 -6.36 -3.85
N LEU A 197 24.07 -5.86 -4.79
CA LEU A 197 25.50 -5.60 -4.61
C LEU A 197 25.80 -4.16 -4.17
N VAL A 198 24.81 -3.26 -4.26
CA VAL A 198 24.93 -1.83 -3.89
C VAL A 198 24.17 -1.56 -2.61
N LYS A 199 24.85 -1.02 -1.60
CA LYS A 199 24.24 -0.62 -0.32
C LYS A 199 23.55 0.74 -0.47
N HIS A 200 22.32 0.78 -0.96
CA HIS A 200 21.45 1.93 -0.71
C HIS A 200 20.99 1.94 0.74
N LYS A 201 20.98 3.11 1.38
CA LYS A 201 20.41 3.24 2.73
C LYS A 201 18.88 3.14 2.63
N PHE A 202 18.23 2.61 3.66
CA PHE A 202 16.77 2.47 3.66
C PHE A 202 16.06 3.82 3.50
N GLU A 203 16.64 4.87 4.04
CA GLU A 203 16.16 6.25 3.95
C GLU A 203 16.18 6.76 2.50
N GLU A 204 17.19 6.39 1.71
CA GLU A 204 17.29 6.76 0.29
C GLU A 204 16.23 6.05 -0.54
N ILE A 205 16.02 4.75 -0.30
CA ILE A 205 14.96 3.96 -0.96
C ILE A 205 13.58 4.57 -0.67
N GLN A 206 13.31 4.88 0.60
CA GLN A 206 12.07 5.51 1.01
C GLN A 206 11.87 6.89 0.39
N LEU A 207 12.93 7.70 0.34
CA LEU A 207 12.86 9.04 -0.24
C LEU A 207 12.56 8.97 -1.75
N GLN A 208 13.25 8.09 -2.47
CA GLN A 208 12.99 7.86 -3.90
C GLN A 208 11.53 7.44 -4.13
N PHE A 209 11.04 6.45 -3.38
CA PHE A 209 9.64 6.01 -3.45
C PHE A 209 8.64 7.15 -3.19
N LYS A 210 8.91 8.01 -2.21
CA LYS A 210 8.05 9.16 -1.92
C LYS A 210 8.06 10.21 -3.03
N TYR A 211 9.16 10.40 -3.75
CA TYR A 211 9.18 11.25 -4.95
C TYR A 211 8.28 10.68 -6.05
N ASP A 212 8.31 9.37 -6.28
CA ASP A 212 7.41 8.71 -7.22
C ASP A 212 5.93 8.84 -6.82
N MET A 213 5.61 8.64 -5.53
CA MET A 213 4.26 8.91 -5.01
C MET A 213 3.83 10.36 -5.26
N LYS A 214 4.72 11.32 -4.99
CA LYS A 214 4.44 12.74 -5.17
C LYS A 214 4.12 13.08 -6.63
N GLU A 215 4.92 12.62 -7.58
CA GLU A 215 4.68 12.90 -9.01
C GLU A 215 3.34 12.33 -9.51
N ILE A 216 2.94 11.16 -9.00
CA ILE A 216 1.63 10.59 -9.34
C ILE A 216 0.52 11.41 -8.67
N PHE A 217 0.64 11.75 -7.39
CA PHE A 217 -0.40 12.51 -6.69
C PHE A 217 -0.59 13.90 -7.29
N ASP A 218 0.50 14.54 -7.72
CA ASP A 218 0.49 15.84 -8.38
C ASP A 218 -0.06 15.77 -9.83
N SER A 219 -0.09 14.59 -10.46
CA SER A 219 -0.57 14.40 -11.84
C SER A 219 -1.93 13.73 -11.97
N ILE A 220 -2.57 13.34 -10.86
CA ILE A 220 -3.92 12.75 -10.88
C ILE A 220 -4.94 13.77 -11.43
N GLU A 221 -5.65 13.37 -12.49
CA GLU A 221 -6.82 14.06 -13.01
C GLU A 221 -8.06 13.17 -12.86
N ILE A 222 -9.13 13.68 -12.24
CA ILE A 222 -10.41 12.98 -12.06
C ILE A 222 -11.45 13.60 -13.01
N TYR A 223 -11.91 12.85 -14.00
CA TYR A 223 -12.72 13.36 -15.11
C TYR A 223 -14.22 13.46 -14.79
N ASP A 224 -14.71 12.56 -13.96
CA ASP A 224 -16.12 12.46 -13.59
C ASP A 224 -16.47 13.17 -12.29
N MET A 225 -15.51 13.86 -11.65
CA MET A 225 -15.76 14.68 -10.46
C MET A 225 -16.67 15.87 -10.76
N ASP A 226 -17.67 16.09 -9.91
CA ASP A 226 -18.49 17.30 -9.89
C ASP A 226 -17.72 18.42 -9.18
N LYS A 227 -16.85 19.10 -9.93
CA LYS A 227 -16.02 20.19 -9.40
C LYS A 227 -16.85 21.33 -8.82
N GLU A 228 -17.95 21.72 -9.49
CA GLU A 228 -18.80 22.82 -9.04
C GLU A 228 -19.39 22.52 -7.65
N ARG A 229 -19.94 21.31 -7.47
CA ARG A 229 -20.44 20.89 -6.17
C ARG A 229 -19.34 20.83 -5.12
N MET A 230 -18.21 20.21 -5.45
CA MET A 230 -17.09 20.07 -4.51
C MET A 230 -16.54 21.44 -4.07
N GLU A 231 -16.48 22.43 -4.96
CA GLU A 231 -16.12 23.81 -4.62
C GLU A 231 -17.18 24.49 -3.75
N LYS A 232 -18.45 24.41 -4.14
CA LYS A 232 -19.58 24.99 -3.40
C LYS A 232 -19.69 24.45 -1.98
N GLU A 233 -19.47 23.15 -1.80
CA GLU A 233 -19.48 22.49 -0.48
C GLU A 233 -18.17 22.70 0.30
N GLY A 234 -17.16 23.35 -0.29
CA GLY A 234 -15.86 23.60 0.34
C GLY A 234 -15.04 22.33 0.56
N LEU A 235 -15.17 21.36 -0.34
CA LEU A 235 -14.52 20.05 -0.33
C LEU A 235 -13.32 19.96 -1.30
N LEU A 236 -13.08 20.98 -2.12
CA LEU A 236 -11.81 21.16 -2.85
C LEU A 236 -10.87 22.08 -2.07
N TYR A 237 -9.67 21.59 -1.83
CA TYR A 237 -8.64 22.26 -1.06
C TYR A 237 -7.50 22.71 -1.97
N ASN A 238 -7.00 23.93 -1.75
CA ASN A 238 -5.75 24.38 -2.35
C ASN A 238 -4.54 23.83 -1.57
N LYS A 239 -4.46 22.49 -1.50
CA LYS A 239 -3.40 21.74 -0.82
C LYS A 239 -2.96 20.57 -1.69
N LYS A 240 -1.69 20.18 -1.54
CA LYS A 240 -1.05 19.08 -2.26
C LYS A 240 -0.34 18.16 -1.28
N TYR A 241 0.00 16.98 -1.78
CA TYR A 241 0.83 16.01 -1.07
C TYR A 241 2.18 16.58 -0.69
N THR A 242 2.56 16.35 0.57
CA THR A 242 3.85 16.72 1.15
C THR A 242 4.60 15.49 1.66
N LEU A 243 5.93 15.44 1.48
CA LEU A 243 6.74 14.27 1.82
C LEU A 243 6.82 14.03 3.33
N GLU A 244 6.59 15.10 4.10
CA GLU A 244 6.68 15.18 5.55
C GLU A 244 5.42 14.67 6.27
N THR A 245 4.28 14.53 5.57
CA THR A 245 2.99 14.18 6.20
C THR A 245 3.09 12.91 7.05
N GLU A 246 3.65 11.85 6.49
CA GLU A 246 3.85 10.57 7.18
C GLU A 246 4.82 10.68 8.37
N SER A 247 5.89 11.49 8.22
CA SER A 247 6.90 11.65 9.26
C SER A 247 6.30 12.28 10.52
N ASN A 248 5.35 13.19 10.35
CA ASN A 248 4.64 13.88 11.43
C ASN A 248 3.50 13.05 12.06
N ALA A 249 3.09 11.95 11.42
CA ALA A 249 2.03 11.09 11.92
C ALA A 249 2.53 10.21 13.08
N LYS A 250 1.65 9.84 14.01
CA LYS A 250 2.02 8.99 15.17
C LYS A 250 2.19 7.53 14.77
N ASP A 251 3.25 6.88 15.24
CA ASP A 251 3.46 5.44 15.14
C ASP A 251 2.58 4.69 16.14
N LYS A 252 1.60 3.97 15.59
CA LYS A 252 0.62 3.17 16.32
C LYS A 252 1.08 1.74 16.58
N SER A 253 2.25 1.34 16.10
CA SER A 253 2.77 -0.01 16.28
C SER A 253 3.00 -0.34 17.77
N LEU A 254 2.95 -1.63 18.08
CA LEU A 254 3.08 -2.14 19.44
C LEU A 254 4.50 -2.67 19.67
N LYS A 255 5.04 -2.43 20.87
CA LYS A 255 6.22 -3.11 21.39
C LYS A 255 5.76 -4.13 22.43
N CYS A 256 5.96 -5.41 22.16
CA CYS A 256 5.46 -6.51 22.98
C CYS A 256 6.60 -7.23 23.72
N THR A 257 6.34 -7.59 24.98
CA THR A 257 7.23 -8.38 25.84
C THR A 257 6.48 -9.60 26.36
N TYR A 258 7.12 -10.77 26.37
CA TYR A 258 6.51 -11.98 26.93
C TYR A 258 6.68 -12.01 28.45
N ILE A 259 5.59 -12.28 29.16
CA ILE A 259 5.54 -12.47 30.61
C ILE A 259 5.32 -13.95 30.89
N LYS A 260 6.32 -14.59 31.50
CA LYS A 260 6.34 -16.04 31.71
C LYS A 260 5.35 -16.46 32.80
N GLU A 261 5.19 -15.63 33.82
CA GLU A 261 4.38 -15.87 35.01
C GLU A 261 2.88 -16.00 34.66
N THR A 262 2.43 -15.25 33.65
CA THR A 262 1.03 -15.18 33.23
C THR A 262 0.76 -15.83 31.87
N ASP A 263 1.79 -16.43 31.24
CA ASP A 263 1.77 -16.96 29.86
C ASP A 263 1.10 -15.97 28.87
N SER A 264 1.50 -14.71 28.97
CA SER A 264 0.88 -13.60 28.23
C SER A 264 1.89 -12.67 27.60
N TRP A 265 1.43 -11.93 26.61
CA TRP A 265 2.14 -10.83 25.98
C TRP A 265 1.64 -9.52 26.55
N ASP A 266 2.60 -8.66 26.87
CA ASP A 266 2.37 -7.30 27.32
C ASP A 266 2.88 -6.31 26.27
N CYS A 267 1.98 -5.52 25.72
CA CYS A 267 2.24 -4.68 24.57
C CYS A 267 1.94 -3.21 24.86
N ILE A 268 2.88 -2.33 24.54
CA ILE A 268 2.73 -0.87 24.67
C ILE A 268 2.86 -0.24 23.29
N GLY A 269 1.92 0.63 22.93
CA GLY A 269 1.99 1.43 21.71
C GLY A 269 3.16 2.40 21.74
N ARG A 270 3.98 2.41 20.68
CA ARG A 270 5.26 3.14 20.63
C ARG A 270 5.10 4.65 20.89
N GLU A 271 4.11 5.28 20.26
CA GLU A 271 3.83 6.71 20.44
C GLU A 271 2.40 6.99 20.94
N THR A 272 1.55 5.97 21.01
CA THR A 272 0.18 6.09 21.52
C THR A 272 0.08 5.87 23.02
N GLY A 273 1.03 5.18 23.64
CA GLY A 273 1.00 4.82 25.06
C GLY A 273 -0.10 3.81 25.43
N ARG A 274 -0.92 3.37 24.47
CA ARG A 274 -1.97 2.37 24.65
C ARG A 274 -1.37 1.06 25.13
N HIS A 275 -1.96 0.51 26.19
CA HIS A 275 -1.49 -0.71 26.83
C HIS A 275 -2.43 -1.86 26.46
N CYS A 276 -1.89 -2.95 25.95
CA CYS A 276 -2.66 -4.11 25.51
C CYS A 276 -2.02 -5.41 25.99
N THR A 277 -2.84 -6.34 26.48
CA THR A 277 -2.39 -7.67 26.90
C THR A 277 -3.09 -8.76 26.11
N ARG A 278 -2.39 -9.89 25.89
CA ARG A 278 -2.94 -11.07 25.19
C ARG A 278 -2.37 -12.35 25.78
N LYS A 279 -3.22 -13.31 26.15
CA LYS A 279 -2.77 -14.65 26.53
C LYS A 279 -2.24 -15.42 25.32
N ARG A 280 -1.19 -16.23 25.49
CA ARG A 280 -0.60 -17.00 24.38
C ARG A 280 -1.60 -17.92 23.67
N THR A 281 -2.58 -18.46 24.39
CA THR A 281 -3.62 -19.36 23.86
C THR A 281 -4.75 -18.63 23.10
N GLU A 282 -4.89 -17.32 23.27
CA GLU A 282 -6.04 -16.54 22.76
C GLU A 282 -5.57 -15.57 21.67
N LYS A 283 -5.45 -16.06 20.44
CA LYS A 283 -4.77 -15.33 19.34
C LYS A 283 -5.38 -13.97 18.99
N TYR A 284 -6.70 -13.84 19.07
CA TYR A 284 -7.45 -12.67 18.62
C TYR A 284 -8.04 -11.83 19.76
N ILE A 285 -7.87 -12.23 21.01
CA ILE A 285 -8.46 -11.53 22.16
C ILE A 285 -7.40 -10.64 22.79
N TRP A 286 -7.62 -9.33 22.74
CA TRP A 286 -6.73 -8.33 23.31
C TRP A 286 -7.46 -7.51 24.37
N ASP A 287 -6.93 -7.45 25.59
CA ASP A 287 -7.41 -6.51 26.62
C ASP A 287 -6.58 -5.24 26.53
N CYS A 288 -7.18 -4.16 26.01
CA CYS A 288 -6.53 -2.89 25.78
C CYS A 288 -7.11 -1.78 26.65
N LYS A 289 -6.24 -0.95 27.21
CA LYS A 289 -6.56 0.25 27.97
C LYS A 289 -5.81 1.43 27.39
N ASP A 290 -6.55 2.50 27.11
CA ASP A 290 -5.95 3.80 26.80
C ASP A 290 -5.44 4.40 28.11
N LYS A 291 -4.29 5.08 28.06
CA LYS A 291 -3.71 5.80 29.21
C LYS A 291 -4.29 7.20 29.33
#